data_AF-A0A418R1W3-F1
#
_entry.id   AF-A0A418R1W3-F1
#
_cell.length_a   1.000
_cell.length_b   1.000
_cell.length_c   1.000
_cell.angle_alpha   90.00
_cell.angle_beta   90.00
_cell.angle_gamma   90.00
#
_symmetry.space_group_name_H-M   'P 1'
#
loop_
_entity.id
_entity.type
_entity.pdbx_description
1 polymer ?
#
loop_
_entity_poly.entity_id
_entity_poly.type
_entity_poly.pdbx_seq_one_letter_code
_entity_poly.pdbx_strand_id
1 'polypeptide(L)'
;MINMYYTAGYYLVIPKHERGTVNGHTYTSRVWSVSTFISQLYPGNWGFSWQYSKRQVPKNFPLVEPALGRLHASTTALFEQNKYGAPGFFFERKDALTFQEQFLVDLPQVKLLGIFLHESHLSAATAEVEQHSAPNWPNLATLLQQQVPEPEAGQTIGFDLLGLFDDGSYEPSSYHILEEEYRTLFGIGLNDYGLFTNEADCQRAAPHTDKVADEPATWLPFKVKLFA
;
A
#
# COMPACT_ATOMS: atom_id res chain seq x y z
N MET A 1 -2.41 5.94 -27.95
CA MET A 1 -1.55 5.16 -27.01
C MET A 1 -2.49 4.38 -26.12
N ILE A 2 -2.18 3.12 -25.85
CA ILE A 2 -2.97 2.30 -24.92
C ILE A 2 -2.46 2.68 -23.53
N ASN A 3 -3.27 3.33 -22.69
CA ASN A 3 -2.88 3.62 -21.31
C ASN A 3 -2.83 2.30 -20.54
N MET A 4 -1.62 1.82 -20.24
CA MET A 4 -1.41 0.58 -19.49
C MET A 4 -1.06 0.88 -18.03
N TYR A 5 -1.67 0.11 -17.13
CA TYR A 5 -1.31 0.08 -15.72
C TYR A 5 -0.69 -1.28 -15.41
N TYR A 6 0.32 -1.27 -14.54
CA TYR A 6 1.02 -2.47 -14.10
C TYR A 6 0.86 -2.67 -12.60
N THR A 7 0.85 -3.93 -12.19
CA THR A 7 0.72 -4.33 -10.79
C THR A 7 1.89 -3.77 -9.98
N ALA A 8 1.57 -3.01 -8.93
CA ALA A 8 2.51 -2.45 -7.96
C ALA A 8 2.37 -3.10 -6.56
N GLY A 9 1.59 -4.18 -6.47
CA GLY A 9 1.55 -5.07 -5.31
C GLY A 9 0.12 -5.31 -4.81
N TYR A 10 -0.04 -6.42 -4.09
CA TYR A 10 -1.27 -6.77 -3.40
C TYR A 10 -1.05 -6.74 -1.88
N TYR A 11 -1.95 -6.10 -1.15
CA TYR A 11 -1.80 -5.78 0.26
C TYR A 11 -3.05 -6.22 1.03
N LEU A 12 -2.85 -6.91 2.14
CA LEU A 12 -3.92 -7.23 3.09
C LEU A 12 -3.97 -6.14 4.15
N VAL A 13 -5.03 -5.34 4.15
CA VAL A 13 -5.09 -4.10 4.92
C VAL A 13 -6.29 -4.02 5.84
N ILE A 14 -6.11 -3.33 6.96
CA ILE A 14 -7.18 -2.72 7.75
C ILE A 14 -6.83 -1.23 7.92
N PRO A 15 -7.66 -0.28 7.46
CA PRO A 15 -7.47 1.13 7.77
C PRO A 15 -7.42 1.37 9.30
N LYS A 16 -6.42 2.12 9.80
CA LYS A 16 -6.30 2.44 11.24
C LYS A 16 -7.37 3.41 11.73
N HIS A 17 -7.91 4.23 10.83
CA HIS A 17 -8.87 5.27 11.17
C HIS A 17 -10.25 4.90 10.63
N GLU A 18 -11.16 4.49 11.51
CA GLU A 18 -12.58 4.33 11.16
C GLU A 18 -13.33 5.68 11.18
N ARG A 19 -12.87 6.58 12.04
CA ARG A 19 -13.16 8.01 12.23
C ARG A 19 -12.25 8.46 13.36
N GLY A 20 -11.46 9.51 13.17
CA GLY A 20 -10.51 9.91 14.20
C GLY A 20 -9.97 11.31 13.96
N THR A 21 -9.49 11.93 15.03
CA THR A 21 -8.81 13.21 14.97
C THR A 21 -7.30 12.98 14.97
N VAL A 22 -6.61 13.28 13.86
CA VAL A 22 -5.13 13.31 13.82
C VAL A 22 -4.73 14.78 13.73
N ASN A 23 -3.82 15.21 14.59
CA ASN A 23 -3.34 16.60 14.66
C ASN A 23 -4.47 17.67 14.71
N GLY A 24 -5.62 17.35 15.31
CA GLY A 24 -6.78 18.26 15.40
C GLY A 24 -7.79 18.16 14.24
N HIS A 25 -7.53 17.36 13.21
CA HIS A 25 -8.41 17.21 12.06
C HIS A 25 -9.19 15.90 12.09
N THR A 26 -10.50 16.00 11.90
CA THR A 26 -11.41 14.84 11.94
C THR A 26 -11.64 14.30 10.54
N TYR A 27 -11.17 13.07 10.28
CA TYR A 27 -11.47 12.38 9.02
C TYR A 27 -12.92 11.93 9.00
N THR A 28 -13.63 12.26 7.92
CA THR A 28 -15.06 11.94 7.77
C THR A 28 -15.32 10.54 7.20
N SER A 29 -14.32 9.96 6.51
CA SER A 29 -14.36 8.63 5.89
C SER A 29 -13.18 7.75 6.31
N ARG A 30 -13.32 6.43 6.11
CA ARG A 30 -12.18 5.51 6.18
C ARG A 30 -11.26 5.84 5.02
N VAL A 31 -10.02 6.25 5.31
CA VAL A 31 -9.01 6.44 4.27
C VAL A 31 -8.38 5.09 3.96
N TRP A 32 -8.54 4.63 2.74
CA TRP A 32 -7.95 3.37 2.26
C TRP A 32 -6.60 3.66 1.65
N SER A 33 -5.56 3.04 2.21
CA SER A 33 -4.21 3.13 1.66
C SER A 33 -3.43 1.85 2.00
N VAL A 34 -2.39 1.58 1.22
CA VAL A 34 -1.42 0.52 1.51
C VAL A 34 -0.29 0.99 2.43
N SER A 35 -0.28 2.27 2.81
CA SER A 35 0.74 2.79 3.72
C SER A 35 0.54 2.33 5.17
N THR A 36 1.63 1.92 5.81
CA THR A 36 1.67 1.58 7.23
C THR A 36 1.45 2.78 8.15
N PHE A 37 1.47 4.02 7.67
CA PHE A 37 1.18 5.21 8.48
C PHE A 37 -0.29 5.22 8.92
N ILE A 38 -1.21 4.97 7.99
CA ILE A 38 -2.67 5.03 8.21
C ILE A 38 -3.39 3.69 8.06
N SER A 39 -2.68 2.61 7.72
CA SER A 39 -3.22 1.25 7.63
C SER A 39 -2.38 0.25 8.42
N GLN A 40 -3.03 -0.83 8.85
CA GLN A 40 -2.36 -2.03 9.33
C GLN A 40 -2.18 -2.99 8.15
N LEU A 41 -0.96 -3.49 7.96
CA LEU A 41 -0.63 -4.49 6.94
C LEU A 41 -0.45 -5.88 7.56
N TYR A 42 -0.88 -6.90 6.82
CA TYR A 42 -0.82 -8.30 7.24
C TYR A 42 -0.08 -9.16 6.20
N PRO A 43 1.03 -9.83 6.57
CA PRO A 43 1.75 -9.75 7.84
C PRO A 43 2.77 -8.60 7.91
N GLY A 44 2.79 -7.67 6.93
CA GLY A 44 3.78 -6.59 6.88
C GLY A 44 5.23 -7.11 7.04
N ASN A 45 6.09 -6.32 7.67
CA ASN A 45 7.43 -6.76 8.08
C ASN A 45 7.43 -7.67 9.32
N TRP A 46 6.41 -7.59 10.18
CA TRP A 46 6.32 -8.41 11.41
C TRP A 46 6.08 -9.90 11.10
N GLY A 47 5.72 -10.23 9.86
CA GLY A 47 5.60 -11.60 9.36
C GLY A 47 6.92 -12.36 9.28
N PHE A 48 8.06 -11.69 9.35
CA PHE A 48 9.36 -12.34 9.36
C PHE A 48 9.84 -12.59 10.79
N SER A 49 10.21 -13.82 11.13
CA SER A 49 10.72 -14.15 12.47
C SER A 49 11.95 -13.32 12.87
N TRP A 50 12.80 -12.95 11.91
CA TRP A 50 14.00 -12.15 12.13
C TRP A 50 13.74 -10.63 12.20
N GLN A 51 12.56 -10.15 11.82
CA GLN A 51 12.13 -8.76 12.04
C GLN A 51 11.00 -8.64 13.08
N TYR A 52 10.55 -9.77 13.65
CA TYR A 52 9.41 -9.81 14.54
C TYR A 52 9.66 -9.01 15.82
N SER A 53 8.77 -8.05 16.07
CA SER A 53 8.59 -7.43 17.37
C SER A 53 7.12 -7.45 17.74
N LYS A 54 6.81 -7.91 18.96
CA LYS A 54 5.44 -7.88 19.50
C LYS A 54 4.82 -6.47 19.46
N ARG A 55 5.65 -5.42 19.43
CA ARG A 55 5.20 -4.02 19.32
C ARG A 55 4.67 -3.66 17.92
N GLN A 56 5.08 -4.39 16.89
CA GLN A 56 4.68 -4.16 15.50
C GLN A 56 3.44 -4.97 15.11
N VAL A 57 3.08 -5.99 15.90
CA VAL A 57 1.90 -6.81 15.63
C VAL A 57 0.63 -5.99 15.89
N PRO A 58 -0.31 -5.93 14.92
CA PRO A 58 -1.60 -5.32 15.14
C PRO A 58 -2.33 -5.89 16.35
N LYS A 59 -2.87 -5.02 17.22
CA LYS A 59 -3.49 -5.43 18.51
C LYS A 59 -4.68 -6.39 18.35
N ASN A 60 -5.33 -6.36 17.19
CA ASN A 60 -6.44 -7.23 16.83
C ASN A 60 -5.99 -8.60 16.32
N PHE A 61 -4.70 -8.83 16.06
CA PHE A 61 -4.20 -10.12 15.64
C PHE A 61 -4.00 -11.04 16.85
N PRO A 62 -4.67 -12.21 16.90
CA PRO A 62 -4.54 -13.13 18.03
C PRO A 62 -3.16 -13.80 18.02
N LEU A 63 -2.33 -13.47 19.00
CA LEU A 63 -1.00 -14.05 19.20
C LEU A 63 -1.10 -15.45 19.81
N VAL A 64 -1.39 -16.45 18.99
CA VAL A 64 -1.33 -17.87 19.39
C VAL A 64 0.00 -18.45 18.89
N GLU A 65 0.92 -18.78 19.80
CA GLU A 65 2.33 -19.13 19.50
C GLU A 65 2.50 -20.19 18.37
N PRO A 66 1.75 -21.31 18.33
CA PRO A 66 1.81 -22.23 17.19
C PRO A 66 1.37 -21.65 15.84
N ALA A 67 0.44 -20.69 15.83
CA ALA A 67 -0.02 -20.03 14.61
C ALA A 67 1.01 -19.00 14.12
N LEU A 68 1.67 -18.29 15.04
CA LEU A 68 2.72 -17.32 14.71
C LEU A 68 3.93 -17.99 14.06
N GLY A 69 4.38 -19.15 14.59
CA GLY A 69 5.46 -19.92 13.97
C GLY A 69 5.16 -20.36 12.53
N ARG A 70 3.93 -20.80 12.26
CA ARG A 70 3.49 -21.16 10.90
C ARG A 70 3.40 -19.94 9.97
N LEU A 71 2.94 -18.81 10.48
CA LEU A 71 2.88 -17.55 9.74
C LEU A 71 4.28 -17.10 9.34
N HIS A 72 5.24 -17.14 10.27
CA HIS A 72 6.63 -16.80 9.98
C HIS A 72 7.22 -17.73 8.92
N ALA A 73 7.03 -19.04 9.04
CA ALA A 73 7.51 -20.01 8.06
C ALA A 73 6.88 -19.79 6.67
N SER A 74 5.58 -19.50 6.61
CA SER A 74 4.87 -19.23 5.35
C SER A 74 5.36 -17.93 4.68
N THR A 75 5.52 -16.85 5.46
CA THR A 75 6.01 -15.55 4.95
C THR A 75 7.43 -15.67 4.42
N THR A 76 8.32 -16.37 5.14
CA THR A 76 9.68 -16.68 4.69
C THR A 76 9.68 -17.47 3.38
N ALA A 77 8.85 -18.51 3.27
CA ALA A 77 8.78 -19.32 2.06
C ALA A 77 8.28 -18.50 0.84
N LEU A 78 7.32 -17.59 1.03
CA LEU A 78 6.87 -16.69 -0.02
C LEU A 78 7.97 -15.70 -0.44
N PHE A 79 8.68 -15.15 0.53
CA PHE A 79 9.81 -14.24 0.29
C PHE A 79 10.94 -14.92 -0.50
N GLU A 80 11.36 -16.12 -0.09
CA GLU A 80 12.40 -16.92 -0.79
C GLU A 80 12.00 -17.29 -2.23
N GLN A 81 10.70 -17.28 -2.54
CA GLN A 81 10.15 -17.53 -3.87
C GLN A 81 9.90 -16.26 -4.70
N ASN A 82 10.30 -15.07 -4.22
CA ASN A 82 9.96 -13.77 -4.83
C ASN A 82 8.44 -13.54 -4.99
N LYS A 83 7.63 -14.07 -4.06
CA LYS A 83 6.17 -13.89 -4.03
C LYS A 83 5.71 -12.88 -2.99
N TYR A 84 6.59 -12.44 -2.11
CA TYR A 84 6.33 -11.45 -1.07
C TYR A 84 7.54 -10.51 -0.93
N GLY A 85 7.28 -9.19 -0.83
CA GLY A 85 8.29 -8.15 -0.85
C GLY A 85 8.07 -7.04 0.17
N ALA A 86 9.10 -6.21 0.39
CA ALA A 86 9.04 -5.06 1.29
C ALA A 86 8.16 -3.92 0.73
N PRO A 87 7.36 -3.21 1.55
CA PRO A 87 7.27 -3.33 3.01
C PRO A 87 6.18 -4.30 3.50
N GLY A 88 5.68 -5.18 2.62
CA GLY A 88 4.71 -6.21 2.97
C GLY A 88 3.63 -6.43 1.93
N PHE A 89 4.04 -6.64 0.68
CA PHE A 89 3.12 -6.90 -0.43
C PHE A 89 3.35 -8.27 -1.05
N PHE A 90 2.28 -8.82 -1.60
CA PHE A 90 2.31 -10.01 -2.42
C PHE A 90 2.46 -9.62 -3.89
N PHE A 91 3.24 -10.37 -4.64
CA PHE A 91 3.42 -10.17 -6.08
C PHE A 91 2.17 -10.58 -6.85
N GLU A 92 1.51 -11.65 -6.39
CA GLU A 92 0.30 -12.16 -7.00
C GLU A 92 -0.89 -12.15 -6.04
N ARG A 93 -2.08 -11.84 -6.59
CA ARG A 93 -3.36 -11.89 -5.87
C ARG A 93 -3.61 -13.24 -5.20
N LYS A 94 -3.27 -14.35 -5.88
CA LYS A 94 -3.54 -15.71 -5.40
C LYS A 94 -2.81 -16.01 -4.09
N ASP A 95 -1.58 -15.50 -3.95
CA ASP A 95 -0.75 -15.74 -2.77
C ASP A 95 -1.28 -14.93 -1.58
N ALA A 96 -1.75 -13.70 -1.83
CA ALA A 96 -2.42 -12.89 -0.82
C ALA A 96 -3.72 -13.54 -0.30
N LEU A 97 -4.57 -14.05 -1.21
CA LEU A 97 -5.81 -14.73 -0.83
C LEU A 97 -5.53 -16.02 -0.05
N THR A 98 -4.56 -16.82 -0.51
CA THR A 98 -4.14 -18.04 0.19
C THR A 98 -3.65 -17.72 1.60
N PHE A 99 -2.85 -16.64 1.75
CA PHE A 99 -2.39 -16.19 3.06
C PHE A 99 -3.56 -15.73 3.96
N GLN A 100 -4.49 -14.97 3.41
CA GLN A 100 -5.68 -14.49 4.13
C GLN A 100 -6.53 -15.65 4.65
N GLU A 101 -6.81 -16.65 3.82
CA GLU A 101 -7.57 -17.85 4.19
C GLU A 101 -6.88 -18.65 5.30
N GLN A 102 -5.54 -18.72 5.28
CA GLN A 102 -4.77 -19.49 6.26
C GLN A 102 -4.64 -18.81 7.62
N PHE A 103 -4.47 -17.47 7.63
CA PHE A 103 -4.03 -16.76 8.84
C PHE A 103 -4.99 -15.66 9.31
N LEU A 104 -5.91 -15.19 8.47
CA LEU A 104 -6.73 -14.00 8.73
C LEU A 104 -8.24 -14.28 8.67
N VAL A 105 -8.65 -15.55 8.68
CA VAL A 105 -10.08 -15.95 8.64
C VAL A 105 -10.89 -15.35 9.79
N ASP A 106 -10.28 -15.20 10.97
CA ASP A 106 -10.91 -14.59 12.14
C ASP A 106 -10.89 -13.05 12.12
N LEU A 107 -10.39 -12.45 11.04
CA LEU A 107 -10.27 -11.01 10.83
C LEU A 107 -11.02 -10.58 9.54
N PRO A 108 -12.35 -10.68 9.50
CA PRO A 108 -13.17 -10.37 8.31
C PRO A 108 -13.08 -8.91 7.83
N GLN A 109 -12.57 -8.02 8.68
CA GLN A 109 -12.28 -6.63 8.37
C GLN A 109 -11.04 -6.44 7.49
N VAL A 110 -10.14 -7.43 7.41
CA VAL A 110 -9.00 -7.40 6.47
C VAL A 110 -9.54 -7.44 5.07
N LYS A 111 -9.11 -6.51 4.23
CA LYS A 111 -9.42 -6.49 2.79
C LYS A 111 -8.16 -6.59 1.97
N LEU A 112 -8.31 -7.16 0.78
CA LEU A 112 -7.27 -7.22 -0.23
C LEU A 112 -7.35 -5.99 -1.14
N LEU A 113 -6.34 -5.14 -1.06
CA LEU A 113 -6.11 -4.06 -2.02
C LEU A 113 -5.04 -4.49 -3.03
N GLY A 114 -5.25 -4.16 -4.30
CA GLY A 114 -4.17 -4.09 -5.28
C GLY A 114 -3.92 -2.65 -5.65
N ILE A 115 -2.65 -2.26 -5.75
CA ILE A 115 -2.26 -0.97 -6.34
C ILE A 115 -1.63 -1.17 -7.71
N PHE A 116 -1.88 -0.23 -8.61
CA PHE A 116 -1.44 -0.29 -9.99
C PHE A 116 -0.88 1.05 -10.42
N LEU A 117 0.28 1.01 -11.06
CA LEU A 117 1.01 2.19 -11.49
C LEU A 117 0.91 2.35 -13.01
N HIS A 118 0.62 3.56 -13.47
CA HIS A 118 0.59 3.85 -14.90
C HIS A 118 1.99 3.73 -15.51
N GLU A 119 2.07 3.27 -16.75
CA GLU A 119 3.34 3.03 -17.46
C GLU A 119 4.28 4.24 -17.46
N SER A 120 3.72 5.46 -17.50
CA SER A 120 4.49 6.71 -17.49
C SER A 120 5.26 6.96 -16.20
N HIS A 121 4.89 6.30 -15.10
CA HIS A 121 5.50 6.47 -13.79
C HIS A 121 6.47 5.34 -13.43
N LEU A 122 6.56 4.27 -14.23
CA LEU A 122 7.43 3.13 -13.93
C LEU A 122 8.89 3.53 -13.75
N SER A 123 9.40 4.40 -14.63
CA SER A 123 10.80 4.82 -14.58
C SER A 123 11.09 5.64 -13.32
N ALA A 124 10.16 6.50 -12.91
CA ALA A 124 10.31 7.29 -11.69
C ALA A 124 10.28 6.38 -10.45
N ALA A 125 9.28 5.50 -10.37
CA ALA A 125 9.16 4.55 -9.26
C ALA A 125 10.36 3.59 -9.15
N THR A 126 10.88 3.11 -10.28
CA THR A 126 12.04 2.20 -10.31
C THR A 126 13.33 2.92 -9.94
N ALA A 127 13.45 4.22 -10.25
CA ALA A 127 14.62 5.01 -9.91
C ALA A 127 14.63 5.47 -8.44
N GLU A 128 13.46 5.66 -7.84
CA GLU A 128 13.31 6.07 -6.45
C GLU A 128 13.75 4.96 -5.48
N VAL A 129 13.26 3.74 -5.69
CA VAL A 129 13.55 2.63 -4.78
C VAL A 129 14.97 2.15 -5.01
N GLU A 130 15.77 2.14 -3.94
CA GLU A 130 17.14 1.63 -4.01
C GLU A 130 17.14 0.20 -4.57
N GLN A 131 18.00 -0.03 -5.57
CA GLN A 131 18.41 -1.38 -5.92
C GLN A 131 19.32 -1.87 -4.79
N HIS A 132 18.74 -2.34 -3.69
CA HIS A 132 19.52 -2.87 -2.57
C HIS A 132 20.42 -4.00 -3.07
N SER A 133 21.74 -3.76 -3.00
CA SER A 133 22.77 -4.72 -3.41
C SER A 133 23.13 -5.71 -2.30
N ALA A 134 22.50 -5.61 -1.12
CA ALA A 134 22.37 -6.66 -0.11
C ALA A 134 21.40 -6.24 1.02
N PRO A 135 20.56 -7.14 1.59
CA PRO A 135 20.14 -8.44 1.06
C PRO A 135 19.05 -8.26 -0.01
N ASN A 136 18.96 -9.21 -0.95
CA ASN A 136 18.00 -9.29 -2.07
C ASN A 136 16.53 -9.37 -1.60
N TRP A 137 16.01 -8.35 -0.94
CA TRP A 137 14.59 -8.27 -0.65
C TRP A 137 13.86 -7.93 -1.93
N PRO A 138 12.91 -8.76 -2.39
CA PRO A 138 12.02 -8.38 -3.46
C PRO A 138 11.33 -7.07 -3.04
N ASN A 139 11.49 -6.04 -3.86
CA ASN A 139 10.94 -4.71 -3.63
C ASN A 139 10.08 -4.29 -4.82
N LEU A 140 9.53 -3.08 -4.77
CA LEU A 140 8.68 -2.55 -5.84
C LEU A 140 9.39 -2.60 -7.20
N ALA A 141 10.68 -2.25 -7.28
CA ALA A 141 11.43 -2.31 -8.53
C ALA A 141 11.47 -3.72 -9.13
N THR A 142 11.65 -4.76 -8.30
CA THR A 142 11.62 -6.17 -8.74
C THR A 142 10.25 -6.57 -9.28
N LEU A 143 9.17 -6.09 -8.65
CA LEU A 143 7.81 -6.34 -9.12
C LEU A 143 7.51 -5.61 -10.44
N LEU A 144 7.86 -4.33 -10.54
CA LEU A 144 7.60 -3.51 -11.73
C LEU A 144 8.37 -4.01 -12.97
N GLN A 145 9.55 -4.63 -12.79
CA GLN A 145 10.27 -5.30 -13.88
C GLN A 145 9.48 -6.42 -14.56
N GLN A 146 8.55 -7.06 -13.84
CA GLN A 146 7.70 -8.11 -14.41
C GLN A 146 6.62 -7.54 -15.34
N GLN A 147 6.31 -6.24 -15.22
CA GLN A 147 5.30 -5.55 -16.03
C GLN A 147 3.99 -6.34 -16.13
N VAL A 148 3.56 -6.93 -15.01
CA VAL A 148 2.29 -7.68 -14.96
C VAL A 148 1.14 -6.69 -15.12
N PRO A 149 0.33 -6.78 -16.18
CA PRO A 149 -0.76 -5.84 -16.40
C PRO A 149 -1.78 -5.87 -15.25
N GLU A 150 -2.43 -4.73 -15.01
CA GLU A 150 -3.60 -4.66 -14.14
C GLU A 150 -4.65 -5.72 -14.57
N PRO A 151 -5.15 -6.56 -13.66
CA PRO A 151 -6.18 -7.54 -13.99
C PRO A 151 -7.54 -6.86 -14.19
N GLU A 152 -8.40 -7.44 -15.04
CA GLU A 152 -9.78 -6.97 -15.20
C GLU A 152 -10.59 -7.10 -13.90
N ALA A 153 -10.30 -8.13 -13.11
CA ALA A 153 -10.95 -8.38 -11.83
C ALA A 153 -10.64 -7.30 -10.78
N GLY A 154 -11.52 -7.22 -9.77
CA GLY A 154 -11.45 -6.24 -8.69
C GLY A 154 -12.18 -4.94 -9.03
N GLN A 155 -12.68 -4.26 -8.02
CA GLN A 155 -13.38 -2.99 -8.15
C GLN A 155 -12.37 -1.85 -8.02
N THR A 156 -12.23 -1.00 -9.04
CA THR A 156 -11.50 0.26 -8.88
C THR A 156 -12.23 1.16 -7.89
N ILE A 157 -11.56 1.53 -6.81
CA ILE A 157 -12.12 2.37 -5.73
C ILE A 157 -11.53 3.79 -5.70
N GLY A 158 -10.54 4.09 -6.55
CA GLY A 158 -9.97 5.42 -6.69
C GLY A 158 -8.47 5.39 -6.99
N PHE A 159 -7.82 6.51 -6.75
CA PHE A 159 -6.37 6.69 -6.84
C PHE A 159 -5.84 7.20 -5.51
N ASP A 160 -4.79 6.56 -5.00
CA ASP A 160 -4.03 7.00 -3.84
C ASP A 160 -2.82 7.80 -4.32
N LEU A 161 -2.52 8.90 -3.64
CA LEU A 161 -1.32 9.71 -3.89
C LEU A 161 -0.28 9.30 -2.87
N LEU A 162 0.69 8.51 -3.29
CA LEU A 162 1.70 7.92 -2.41
C LEU A 162 3.06 8.55 -2.69
N GLY A 163 3.69 9.11 -1.65
CA GLY A 163 5.11 9.43 -1.61
C GLY A 163 5.88 8.13 -1.44
N LEU A 164 6.59 7.72 -2.48
CA LEU A 164 7.45 6.56 -2.48
C LEU A 164 8.82 6.94 -1.92
N PHE A 165 9.24 6.29 -0.84
CA PHE A 165 10.58 6.43 -0.28
C PHE A 165 11.57 5.47 -0.94
N ASP A 166 12.85 5.75 -0.74
CA ASP A 166 13.99 4.96 -1.22
C ASP A 166 13.99 3.51 -0.68
N ASP A 167 13.48 3.30 0.53
CA ASP A 167 13.28 2.00 1.19
C ASP A 167 12.06 1.21 0.66
N GLY A 168 11.33 1.78 -0.31
CA GLY A 168 10.14 1.20 -0.93
C GLY A 168 8.86 1.32 -0.10
N SER A 169 8.91 1.99 1.06
CA SER A 169 7.72 2.32 1.83
C SER A 169 6.97 3.52 1.24
N TYR A 170 5.75 3.74 1.74
CA TYR A 170 4.86 4.78 1.23
C TYR A 170 4.39 5.71 2.34
N GLU A 171 4.42 7.01 2.09
CA GLU A 171 3.64 8.00 2.81
C GLU A 171 2.39 8.39 1.99
N PRO A 172 1.18 8.30 2.54
CA PRO A 172 -0.03 8.65 1.80
C PRO A 172 -0.33 10.13 1.99
N SER A 173 -0.81 10.82 0.96
CA SER A 173 -1.06 12.26 1.04
C SER A 173 -2.08 12.64 2.12
N SER A 174 -3.00 11.72 2.42
CA SER A 174 -3.98 11.82 3.51
C SER A 174 -3.36 11.91 4.91
N TYR A 175 -2.09 11.52 5.09
CA TYR A 175 -1.36 11.71 6.35
C TYR A 175 -1.15 13.20 6.68
N HIS A 176 -1.06 14.04 5.64
CA HIS A 176 -0.84 15.49 5.74
C HIS A 176 -2.14 16.31 5.82
N ILE A 177 -3.30 15.65 5.77
CA ILE A 177 -4.62 16.27 5.99
C ILE A 177 -4.92 17.43 5.01
N LEU A 178 -4.61 17.21 3.73
CA LEU A 178 -4.67 18.23 2.68
C LEU A 178 -6.03 18.35 1.99
N GLU A 179 -7.08 17.65 2.46
CA GLU A 179 -8.37 17.57 1.78
C GLU A 179 -9.03 18.94 1.52
N GLU A 180 -9.00 19.83 2.51
CA GLU A 180 -9.57 21.18 2.37
C GLU A 180 -8.72 22.07 1.45
N GLU A 181 -7.40 21.89 1.48
CA GLU A 181 -6.49 22.58 0.56
C GLU A 181 -6.71 22.12 -0.87
N TYR A 182 -6.87 20.82 -1.10
CA TYR A 182 -7.19 20.28 -2.42
C TYR A 182 -8.51 20.83 -2.96
N ARG A 183 -9.52 20.95 -2.10
CA ARG A 183 -10.80 21.55 -2.46
C ARG A 183 -10.66 23.02 -2.82
N THR A 184 -9.93 23.79 -2.00
CA THR A 184 -9.82 25.24 -2.16
C THR A 184 -8.91 25.63 -3.33
N LEU A 185 -7.77 24.96 -3.50
CA LEU A 185 -6.75 25.31 -4.48
C LEU A 185 -7.03 24.67 -5.85
N PHE A 186 -7.59 23.46 -5.89
CA PHE A 186 -7.72 22.69 -7.13
C PHE A 186 -9.16 22.31 -7.48
N GLY A 187 -10.12 22.55 -6.57
CA GLY A 187 -11.50 22.09 -6.74
C GLY A 187 -11.64 20.57 -6.66
N ILE A 188 -10.70 19.88 -6.00
CA ILE A 188 -10.66 18.42 -5.93
C ILE A 188 -11.36 17.94 -4.66
N GLY A 189 -12.24 16.95 -4.82
CA GLY A 189 -12.82 16.19 -3.71
C GLY A 189 -12.33 14.74 -3.71
N LEU A 190 -12.13 14.18 -2.51
CA LEU A 190 -11.91 12.75 -2.33
C LEU A 190 -13.25 12.01 -2.24
N ASN A 191 -13.25 10.73 -2.63
CA ASN A 191 -14.43 9.87 -2.59
C ASN A 191 -14.64 9.22 -1.20
N ASP A 192 -15.64 8.36 -1.07
CA ASP A 192 -16.00 7.70 0.20
C ASP A 192 -14.91 6.76 0.74
N TYR A 193 -13.90 6.42 -0.06
CA TYR A 193 -12.72 5.67 0.34
C TYR A 193 -11.54 6.56 0.76
N GLY A 194 -11.72 7.89 0.76
CA GLY A 194 -10.63 8.85 1.01
C GLY A 194 -9.62 8.90 -0.13
N LEU A 195 -10.02 8.55 -1.36
CA LEU A 195 -9.15 8.47 -2.53
C LEU A 195 -9.55 9.51 -3.59
N PHE A 196 -8.61 9.89 -4.46
CA PHE A 196 -8.90 10.69 -5.64
C PHE A 196 -9.78 9.89 -6.60
N THR A 197 -10.77 10.54 -7.22
CA THR A 197 -11.71 9.86 -8.13
C THR A 197 -11.05 9.51 -9.47
N ASN A 198 -10.04 10.27 -9.89
CA ASN A 198 -9.32 10.07 -11.15
C ASN A 198 -7.83 10.41 -11.01
N GLU A 199 -7.03 9.86 -11.93
CA GLU A 199 -5.57 10.06 -11.97
C GLU A 199 -5.18 11.51 -12.19
N ALA A 200 -5.90 12.25 -13.03
CA ALA A 200 -5.53 13.62 -13.40
C ALA A 200 -5.58 14.57 -12.19
N ASP A 201 -6.59 14.42 -11.32
CA ASP A 201 -6.69 15.17 -10.07
C ASP A 201 -5.58 14.76 -9.10
N CYS A 202 -5.31 13.46 -8.98
CA CYS A 202 -4.23 12.92 -8.15
C CYS A 202 -2.87 13.51 -8.57
N GLN A 203 -2.57 13.48 -9.88
CA GLN A 203 -1.34 14.02 -10.47
C GLN A 203 -1.24 15.55 -10.30
N ARG A 204 -2.36 16.26 -10.40
CA ARG A 204 -2.41 17.72 -10.21
C ARG A 204 -2.12 18.13 -8.77
N ALA A 205 -2.51 17.32 -7.79
CA ALA A 205 -2.26 17.56 -6.37
C ALA A 205 -0.83 17.20 -5.92
N ALA A 206 -0.09 16.38 -6.71
CA ALA A 206 1.23 15.87 -6.33
C ALA A 206 2.26 16.97 -5.98
N PRO A 207 2.48 18.03 -6.80
CA PRO A 207 3.50 19.04 -6.48
C PRO A 207 3.20 19.86 -5.22
N HIS A 208 1.91 20.06 -4.91
CA HIS A 208 1.51 20.74 -3.69
C HIS A 208 1.72 19.84 -2.46
N THR A 209 1.37 18.56 -2.59
CA THR A 209 1.57 17.56 -1.56
C THR A 209 3.04 17.40 -1.23
N ASP A 210 3.89 17.28 -2.25
CA ASP A 210 5.34 17.20 -2.14
C ASP A 210 5.92 18.38 -1.34
N LYS A 211 5.51 19.60 -1.70
CA LYS A 211 5.93 20.81 -1.00
C LYS A 211 5.48 20.86 0.46
N VAL A 212 4.30 20.35 0.80
CA VAL A 212 3.77 20.39 2.18
C VAL A 212 4.38 19.28 3.03
N ALA A 213 4.57 18.10 2.44
CA ALA A 213 5.23 16.97 3.10
C ALA A 213 6.68 17.31 3.45
N ASP A 214 7.41 17.96 2.53
CA ASP A 214 8.83 18.31 2.70
C ASP A 214 9.70 17.08 3.04
N GLU A 215 9.35 15.94 2.44
CA GLU A 215 10.00 14.64 2.63
C GLU A 215 10.75 14.22 1.35
N PRO A 216 11.84 13.43 1.45
CA PRO A 216 12.57 12.93 0.28
C PRO A 216 11.82 11.74 -0.34
N ALA A 217 10.66 12.01 -0.94
CA ALA A 217 9.80 10.99 -1.55
C ALA A 217 9.33 11.39 -2.95
N THR A 218 9.21 10.41 -3.84
CA THR A 218 8.61 10.62 -5.16
C THR A 218 7.09 10.37 -5.09
N TRP A 219 6.31 11.44 -5.19
CA TRP A 219 4.84 11.40 -5.12
C TRP A 219 4.19 10.96 -6.44
N LEU A 220 3.53 9.79 -6.43
CA LEU A 220 2.94 9.18 -7.62
C LEU A 220 1.47 8.78 -7.42
N PRO A 221 0.64 8.86 -8.48
CA PRO A 221 -0.71 8.33 -8.46
C PRO A 221 -0.70 6.81 -8.63
N PHE A 222 -1.25 6.09 -7.65
CA PHE A 222 -1.50 4.66 -7.74
C PHE A 222 -3.00 4.41 -7.85
N LYS A 223 -3.43 3.73 -8.92
CA LYS A 223 -4.81 3.23 -9.00
C LYS A 223 -5.00 2.15 -7.96
N VAL A 224 -6.09 2.21 -7.22
CA VAL A 224 -6.43 1.24 -6.16
C VAL A 224 -7.62 0.39 -6.58
N LYS A 225 -7.48 -0.93 -6.50
CA LYS A 225 -8.60 -1.87 -6.60
C LYS A 225 -8.82 -2.61 -5.30
N LEU A 226 -10.08 -2.81 -4.96
CA LEU A 226 -10.55 -3.68 -3.90
C LEU A 226 -10.93 -5.04 -4.47
N PHE A 227 -10.42 -6.11 -3.86
CA PHE A 227 -10.74 -7.49 -4.21
C PHE A 227 -11.58 -8.15 -3.12
N ALA A 228 -12.57 -8.92 -3.56
CA ALA A 228 -13.45 -9.72 -2.71
C ALA A 228 -12.88 -11.12 -2.50
#